data_AF-A0A972UUX5-F1
#
_entry.id   AF-A0A972UUX5-F1
#
_cell.length_a   1.000
_cell.length_b   1.000
_cell.length_c   1.000
_cell.angle_alpha   90.00
_cell.angle_beta   90.00
_cell.angle_gamma   90.00
#
_symmetry.space_group_name_H-M   'P 1'
#
loop_
_entity.id
_entity.type
_entity.pdbx_description
1 polymer ?
#
loop_
_entity_poly.entity_id
_entity_poly.type
_entity_poly.pdbx_seq_one_letter_code
_entity_poly.pdbx_strand_id
1 'polypeptide(L)'
;MKIFRYISFLITGIFLLQFAMAQFSLTGEFRPRTEISHGYKTLASENQDVSTITAQRSRLNFIFNSESVKTKLVLQDVRRWGSQKQLVTNEDFATSIHEAWAEVLFTPEFSLKAGRQELIYDDHRIFGNVGWAHQARSHDIAIE
;
A
#
# COMPACT_ATOMS: atom_id res chain seq x y z
N MET A 1 46.50 -14.21 17.95
CA MET A 1 45.37 -14.83 18.68
C MET A 1 44.11 -13.95 18.73
N LYS A 2 44.18 -12.67 19.13
CA LYS A 2 42.99 -11.79 19.20
C LYS A 2 42.27 -11.62 17.85
N ILE A 3 43.02 -11.45 16.75
CA ILE A 3 42.46 -11.27 15.40
C ILE A 3 41.65 -12.49 14.94
N PHE A 4 42.17 -13.71 15.16
CA PHE A 4 41.47 -14.97 14.85
C PHE A 4 40.19 -15.13 15.68
N ARG A 5 40.19 -14.63 16.92
CA ARG A 5 39.01 -14.63 17.77
C ARG A 5 37.92 -13.70 17.23
N TYR A 6 38.28 -12.49 16.78
CA TYR A 6 37.33 -11.57 16.15
C TYR A 6 36.77 -12.10 14.83
N ILE A 7 37.62 -12.72 14.00
CA ILE A 7 37.19 -13.36 12.75
C ILE A 7 36.23 -14.51 13.04
N SER A 8 36.50 -15.34 14.05
CA SER A 8 35.60 -16.41 14.49
C SER A 8 34.24 -15.88 14.98
N PHE A 9 34.22 -14.80 15.77
CA PHE A 9 32.97 -14.15 16.19
C PHE A 9 32.17 -13.57 15.02
N LEU A 10 32.85 -12.96 14.03
CA LEU A 10 32.20 -12.42 12.83
C LEU A 10 31.56 -13.52 11.99
N ILE A 11 32.29 -14.61 11.73
CA ILE A 11 31.79 -15.76 10.97
C ILE A 11 30.59 -16.39 11.69
N THR A 12 30.68 -16.59 13.01
CA THR A 12 29.58 -17.13 13.82
C THR A 12 28.36 -16.21 13.76
N GLY A 13 28.54 -14.89 13.84
CA GLY A 13 27.45 -13.92 13.72
C GLY A 13 26.75 -13.95 12.35
N ILE A 14 27.50 -14.12 11.26
CA ILE A 14 26.93 -14.23 9.90
C ILE A 14 26.14 -15.53 9.74
N PHE A 15 26.61 -16.66 10.30
CA PHE A 15 25.89 -17.93 10.25
C PHE A 15 24.57 -17.89 11.04
N LEU A 16 24.49 -17.14 12.13
CA LEU A 16 23.26 -17.00 12.92
C LEU A 16 22.14 -16.24 12.19
N LEU A 17 22.50 -15.35 11.25
CA LEU A 17 21.50 -14.61 10.45
C LEU A 17 20.67 -15.52 9.53
N GLN A 18 21.15 -16.74 9.23
CA GLN A 18 20.40 -17.68 8.37
C GLN A 18 19.20 -18.33 9.06
N PHE A 19 19.12 -18.24 10.40
CA PHE A 19 17.97 -18.74 11.17
C PHE A 19 16.94 -17.65 11.50
N ALA A 20 17.16 -16.42 11.01
CA ALA A 20 16.21 -15.34 11.21
C ALA A 20 14.99 -15.53 10.27
N MET A 21 13.82 -15.76 10.87
CA MET A 21 12.55 -15.77 10.14
C MET A 21 12.07 -14.34 9.92
N ALA A 22 11.88 -13.94 8.66
CA ALA A 22 11.34 -12.62 8.33
C ALA A 22 9.81 -12.61 8.46
N GLN A 23 9.32 -12.37 9.67
CA GLN A 23 7.88 -12.21 9.96
C GLN A 23 7.36 -10.84 9.50
N PHE A 24 8.23 -9.85 9.37
CA PHE A 24 7.89 -8.49 8.98
C PHE A 24 8.41 -8.17 7.57
N SER A 25 7.58 -7.54 6.75
CA SER A 25 7.92 -7.06 5.42
C SER A 25 7.53 -5.59 5.27
N LEU A 26 8.47 -4.79 4.76
CA LEU A 26 8.26 -3.39 4.39
C LEU A 26 8.42 -3.26 2.88
N THR A 27 7.33 -2.91 2.19
CA THR A 27 7.33 -2.74 0.73
C THR A 27 6.80 -1.37 0.34
N GLY A 28 7.20 -0.87 -0.82
CA GLY A 28 6.79 0.43 -1.33
C GLY A 28 6.15 0.31 -2.71
N GLU A 29 5.25 1.24 -3.02
CA GLU A 29 4.73 1.45 -4.37
C GLU A 29 5.02 2.89 -4.79
N PHE A 30 5.46 3.08 -6.03
CA PHE A 30 5.58 4.37 -6.69
C PHE A 30 5.00 4.28 -8.10
N ARG A 31 3.85 4.92 -8.34
CA ARG A 31 3.06 4.77 -9.56
C ARG A 31 2.62 6.14 -10.10
N PRO A 32 3.44 6.80 -10.93
CA PRO A 32 3.02 7.96 -11.72
C PRO A 32 2.16 7.54 -12.93
N ARG A 33 1.24 8.40 -13.34
CA ARG A 33 0.41 8.26 -14.54
C ARG A 33 0.19 9.63 -15.17
N THR A 34 0.58 9.77 -16.43
CA THR A 34 0.27 10.95 -17.23
C THR A 34 -0.94 10.67 -18.09
N GLU A 35 -1.91 11.57 -18.07
CA GLU A 35 -3.13 11.53 -18.85
C GLU A 35 -3.21 12.77 -19.74
N ILE A 36 -3.56 12.57 -21.00
CA ILE A 36 -3.85 13.63 -21.96
C ILE A 36 -5.34 13.51 -22.28
N SER A 37 -6.07 14.62 -22.14
CA SER A 37 -7.51 14.64 -22.35
C SER A 37 -7.94 15.91 -23.09
N HIS A 38 -8.96 15.78 -23.93
CA HIS A 38 -9.59 16.88 -24.66
C HIS A 38 -11.10 16.66 -24.57
N GLY A 39 -11.70 17.22 -23.52
CA GLY A 39 -13.01 16.80 -23.00
C GLY A 39 -12.89 15.72 -21.93
N TYR A 40 -13.74 15.79 -20.91
CA TYR A 40 -13.83 14.81 -19.83
C TYR A 40 -15.26 14.74 -19.30
N LYS A 41 -15.88 13.55 -19.33
CA LYS A 41 -17.32 13.29 -19.09
C LYS A 41 -18.29 13.92 -20.10
N THR A 42 -17.90 15.00 -20.76
CA THR A 42 -18.61 15.64 -21.87
C THR A 42 -17.67 15.86 -23.05
N LEU A 43 -18.25 16.14 -24.22
CA LEU A 43 -17.48 16.55 -25.40
C LEU A 43 -16.72 17.85 -25.12
N ALA A 44 -15.56 18.01 -25.76
CA ALA A 44 -14.80 19.25 -25.72
C ALA A 44 -15.56 20.38 -26.42
N SER A 45 -15.51 21.60 -25.87
CA SER A 45 -16.00 22.79 -26.57
C SER A 45 -15.06 23.17 -27.72
N GLU A 46 -15.57 23.86 -28.75
CA GLU A 46 -14.82 24.19 -29.98
C GLU A 46 -13.44 24.84 -29.73
N ASN A 47 -13.31 25.63 -28.67
CA ASN A 47 -12.06 26.32 -28.31
C ASN A 47 -11.41 25.80 -27.01
N GLN A 48 -11.66 24.54 -26.64
CA GLN A 48 -11.07 23.95 -25.43
C GLN A 48 -9.63 23.49 -25.68
N ASP A 49 -8.68 23.93 -24.85
CA ASP A 49 -7.31 23.43 -24.92
C ASP A 49 -7.20 21.98 -24.43
N VAL A 50 -6.20 21.25 -24.95
CA VAL A 50 -5.85 19.92 -24.48
C VAL A 50 -5.28 20.00 -23.06
N SER A 51 -5.79 19.17 -22.16
CA SER A 51 -5.29 19.04 -20.80
C SER A 51 -4.29 17.89 -20.69
N THR A 52 -3.12 18.17 -20.11
CA THR A 52 -2.13 17.15 -19.76
C THR A 52 -1.87 17.20 -18.26
N ILE A 53 -2.05 16.08 -17.57
CA ILE A 53 -1.90 15.99 -16.12
C ILE A 53 -1.08 14.75 -15.77
N THR A 54 -0.12 14.89 -14.85
CA THR A 54 0.52 13.75 -14.20
C THR A 54 0.01 13.62 -12.77
N ALA A 55 -0.55 12.46 -12.45
CA ALA A 55 -0.91 12.05 -11.10
C ALA A 55 0.04 10.95 -10.60
N GLN A 56 0.17 10.79 -9.30
CA GLN A 56 1.03 9.79 -8.68
C GLN A 56 0.34 9.18 -7.48
N ARG A 57 0.50 7.86 -7.34
CA ARG A 57 0.24 7.13 -6.11
C ARG A 57 1.56 6.63 -5.52
N SER A 58 1.76 6.89 -4.24
CA SER A 58 2.82 6.30 -3.45
C SER A 58 2.21 5.51 -2.29
N ARG A 59 2.72 4.31 -2.02
CA ARG A 59 2.32 3.52 -0.85
C ARG A 59 3.52 3.02 -0.08
N LEU A 60 3.37 2.91 1.23
CA LEU A 60 4.27 2.18 2.11
C LEU A 60 3.46 1.13 2.85
N ASN A 61 3.78 -0.14 2.61
CA ASN A 61 3.06 -1.28 3.13
C ASN A 61 3.91 -1.95 4.21
N PHE A 62 3.36 -2.01 5.41
CA PHE A 62 3.88 -2.74 6.55
C PHE A 62 3.06 -4.01 6.68
N ILE A 63 3.70 -5.17 6.57
CA ILE A 63 3.05 -6.48 6.66
C ILE A 63 3.76 -7.25 7.75
N PHE A 64 3.00 -7.84 8.67
CA PHE A 64 3.50 -8.78 9.65
C PHE A 64 2.71 -10.08 9.58
N ASN A 65 3.41 -11.21 9.51
CA ASN A 65 2.85 -12.55 9.42
C ASN A 65 3.51 -13.44 10.48
N SER A 66 2.70 -13.96 11.40
CA SER A 66 3.05 -15.05 12.31
C SER A 66 2.09 -16.22 12.13
N GLU A 67 2.29 -17.30 12.90
CA GLU A 67 1.43 -18.49 12.86
C GLU A 67 0.00 -18.19 13.34
N SER A 68 -0.18 -17.23 14.25
CA SER A 68 -1.49 -16.92 14.86
C SER A 68 -2.06 -15.57 14.43
N VAL A 69 -1.24 -14.66 13.92
CA VAL A 69 -1.68 -13.29 13.60
C VAL A 69 -1.05 -12.81 12.30
N LYS A 70 -1.87 -12.24 11.43
CA LYS A 70 -1.43 -11.45 10.27
C LYS A 70 -1.95 -10.04 10.40
N THR A 71 -1.14 -9.05 10.05
CA THR A 71 -1.60 -7.65 10.02
C THR A 71 -0.96 -6.89 8.89
N LYS A 72 -1.70 -5.90 8.39
CA LYS A 72 -1.25 -5.03 7.31
C LYS A 72 -1.67 -3.60 7.59
N LEU A 73 -0.71 -2.69 7.45
CA LEU A 73 -0.92 -1.25 7.43
C LEU A 73 -0.38 -0.70 6.11
N VAL A 74 -1.19 0.07 5.40
CA VAL A 74 -0.80 0.73 4.14
C VAL A 74 -1.01 2.23 4.29
N LEU A 75 0.10 2.96 4.35
CA LEU A 75 0.08 4.41 4.20
C LEU A 75 0.06 4.73 2.71
N GLN A 76 -0.84 5.61 2.29
CA GLN A 76 -1.02 6.00 0.90
C GLN A 76 -0.93 7.51 0.75
N ASP A 77 -0.29 7.96 -0.33
CA ASP A 77 -0.33 9.33 -0.80
C ASP A 77 -0.70 9.38 -2.29
N VAL A 78 -1.70 10.17 -2.66
CA VAL A 78 -2.20 10.32 -4.04
C VAL A 78 -2.31 11.80 -4.39
N ARG A 79 -1.51 12.25 -5.37
CA ARG A 79 -1.41 13.68 -5.73
C ARG A 79 -1.24 13.89 -7.22
N ARG A 80 -1.70 15.05 -7.70
CA ARG A 80 -1.30 15.59 -9.01
C ARG A 80 -0.04 16.42 -8.87
N TRP A 81 0.87 16.28 -9.82
CA TRP A 81 2.10 17.06 -9.82
C TRP A 81 1.78 18.54 -10.02
N GLY A 82 2.38 19.40 -9.19
CA GLY A 82 2.13 20.85 -9.22
C GLY A 82 0.81 21.30 -8.58
N SER A 83 -0.03 20.40 -8.06
CA SER A 83 -1.32 20.81 -7.47
C SER A 83 -1.23 21.26 -6.01
N GLN A 84 -0.06 21.14 -5.38
CA GLN A 84 0.12 21.43 -3.95
C GLN A 84 0.79 22.78 -3.75
N LYS A 85 0.20 23.60 -2.86
CA LYS A 85 0.80 24.86 -2.43
C LYS A 85 2.07 24.59 -1.62
N GLN A 86 3.00 25.54 -1.63
CA GLN A 86 4.29 25.42 -0.94
C GLN A 86 4.16 25.32 0.59
N LEU A 87 3.13 25.94 1.16
CA LEU A 87 2.71 25.75 2.55
C LEU A 87 1.49 24.83 2.55
N VAL A 88 1.66 23.62 3.09
CA VAL A 88 0.69 22.54 2.92
C VAL A 88 -0.02 22.19 4.22
N THR A 89 -1.34 22.21 4.16
CA THR A 89 -2.28 21.55 5.06
C THR A 89 -2.83 20.31 4.33
N ASN A 90 -3.25 19.26 5.02
CA ASN A 90 -3.79 18.04 4.37
C ASN A 90 -5.24 18.26 3.87
N GLU A 91 -5.45 19.29 3.05
CA GLU A 91 -6.77 19.74 2.59
C GLU A 91 -7.37 18.88 1.47
N ASP A 92 -6.53 18.17 0.71
CA ASP A 92 -6.96 17.35 -0.45
C ASP A 92 -7.21 15.88 -0.11
N PHE A 93 -7.15 15.47 1.17
CA PHE A 93 -7.15 14.07 1.60
C PHE A 93 -6.15 13.19 0.82
N ALA A 94 -5.06 13.81 0.35
CA ALA A 94 -4.07 13.18 -0.49
C ALA A 94 -3.35 12.05 0.24
N THR A 95 -3.08 12.26 1.53
CA THR A 95 -2.46 11.26 2.41
C THR A 95 -3.52 10.57 3.26
N SER A 96 -3.58 9.23 3.20
CA SER A 96 -4.55 8.40 3.92
C SER A 96 -3.97 7.06 4.39
N ILE A 97 -4.73 6.37 5.23
CA ILE A 97 -4.52 4.95 5.55
C ILE A 97 -5.42 4.13 4.63
N HIS A 98 -4.83 3.43 3.66
CA HIS A 98 -5.56 2.67 2.64
C HIS A 98 -6.02 1.31 3.16
N GLU A 99 -5.15 0.61 3.89
CA GLU A 99 -5.49 -0.64 4.60
C GLU A 99 -4.95 -0.55 6.04
N ALA A 100 -5.72 -1.07 6.98
CA ALA A 100 -5.36 -1.23 8.38
C ALA A 100 -6.24 -2.34 8.96
N TRP A 101 -5.73 -3.56 8.94
CA TRP A 101 -6.47 -4.73 9.40
C TRP A 101 -5.57 -5.70 10.16
N ALA A 102 -6.21 -6.54 10.97
CA ALA A 102 -5.60 -7.68 11.63
C ALA A 102 -6.46 -8.93 11.40
N GLU A 103 -5.80 -10.07 11.24
CA GLU A 103 -6.38 -11.39 11.09
C GLU A 103 -5.81 -12.29 12.18
N VAL A 104 -6.69 -12.90 12.97
CA VAL A 104 -6.34 -13.88 13.99
C VAL A 104 -6.68 -15.27 13.48
N LEU A 105 -5.72 -16.17 13.46
CA LEU A 105 -5.89 -17.56 13.05
C LEU A 105 -6.12 -18.41 14.30
N PHE A 106 -7.33 -18.94 14.44
CA PHE A 106 -7.68 -19.83 15.56
C PHE A 106 -7.35 -21.29 15.23
N THR A 107 -7.66 -21.71 14.00
CA THR A 107 -7.27 -22.99 13.41
C THR A 107 -6.82 -22.78 11.96
N PRO A 108 -6.20 -23.76 11.28
CA PRO A 108 -5.88 -23.63 9.86
C PRO A 108 -7.08 -23.37 8.95
N GLU A 109 -8.29 -23.74 9.39
CA GLU A 109 -9.55 -23.61 8.66
C GLU A 109 -10.42 -22.43 9.13
N PHE A 110 -10.08 -21.80 10.27
CA PHE A 110 -10.89 -20.72 10.86
C PHE A 110 -10.02 -19.56 11.31
N SER A 111 -10.23 -18.40 10.69
CA SER A 111 -9.64 -17.13 11.08
C SER A 111 -10.71 -16.05 11.19
N LEU A 112 -10.37 -14.92 11.81
CA LEU A 112 -11.20 -13.73 11.82
C LEU A 112 -10.34 -12.54 11.42
N LYS A 113 -10.71 -11.88 10.33
CA LYS A 113 -10.04 -10.70 9.79
C LYS A 113 -10.92 -9.48 9.90
N ALA A 114 -10.46 -8.48 10.65
CA ALA A 114 -11.19 -7.24 10.88
C ALA A 114 -10.35 -6.00 10.62
N GLY A 115 -10.99 -4.99 10.06
CA GLY A 115 -10.43 -3.66 9.84
C GLY A 115 -10.65 -3.15 8.42
N ARG A 116 -9.90 -2.11 8.06
CA ARG A 116 -9.93 -1.52 6.72
C ARG A 116 -9.13 -2.39 5.76
N GLN A 117 -9.79 -3.00 4.78
CA GLN A 117 -9.16 -3.93 3.85
C GLN A 117 -9.69 -3.76 2.42
N GLU A 118 -8.88 -4.14 1.42
CA GLU A 118 -9.42 -4.37 0.08
C GLU A 118 -10.21 -5.69 0.10
N LEU A 119 -11.40 -5.67 -0.52
CA LEU A 119 -12.22 -6.86 -0.72
C LEU A 119 -12.62 -6.92 -2.18
N ILE A 120 -12.42 -8.08 -2.80
CA ILE A 120 -12.83 -8.36 -4.17
C ILE A 120 -13.84 -9.51 -4.09
N TYR A 121 -15.06 -9.24 -4.53
CA TYR A 121 -16.16 -10.20 -4.51
C TYR A 121 -16.98 -10.08 -5.79
N ASP A 122 -17.32 -11.24 -6.36
CA ASP A 122 -18.06 -11.37 -7.62
C ASP A 122 -17.42 -10.57 -8.77
N ASP A 123 -16.14 -10.81 -9.08
CA ASP A 123 -15.38 -10.11 -10.14
C ASP A 123 -15.49 -8.58 -10.07
N HIS A 124 -15.35 -8.02 -8.88
CA HIS A 124 -15.48 -6.58 -8.58
C HIS A 124 -16.91 -6.01 -8.68
N ARG A 125 -17.93 -6.82 -8.97
CA ARG A 125 -19.31 -6.36 -9.15
C ARG A 125 -19.94 -5.90 -7.84
N ILE A 126 -19.70 -6.61 -6.75
CA ILE A 126 -20.25 -6.28 -5.43
C ILE A 126 -19.20 -5.53 -4.61
N PHE A 127 -18.02 -6.12 -4.43
CA PHE A 127 -16.87 -5.47 -3.80
C PHE A 127 -15.71 -5.47 -4.77
N GLY A 128 -15.09 -4.31 -4.96
CA GLY A 128 -13.96 -4.15 -5.86
C GLY A 128 -13.08 -3.01 -5.42
N ASN A 129 -11.77 -3.22 -5.50
CA ASN A 129 -10.76 -2.26 -5.06
C ASN A 129 -10.53 -1.08 -6.02
N VAL A 130 -11.12 -1.08 -7.22
CA VAL A 130 -10.96 -0.02 -8.25
C VAL A 130 -9.48 0.37 -8.43
N GLY A 131 -8.59 -0.61 -8.52
CA GLY A 131 -7.14 -0.39 -8.52
C GLY A 131 -6.59 0.40 -9.72
N TRP A 132 -7.43 0.70 -10.72
CA TRP A 132 -7.11 1.60 -11.81
C TRP A 132 -7.13 3.07 -11.37
N ALA A 133 -7.99 3.47 -10.44
CA ALA A 133 -7.98 4.80 -9.87
C ALA A 133 -6.82 4.90 -8.87
N HIS A 134 -6.14 6.06 -8.82
CA HIS A 134 -5.01 6.21 -7.90
C HIS A 134 -5.43 6.05 -6.43
N GLN A 135 -6.63 6.50 -6.06
CA GLN A 135 -7.15 6.38 -4.70
C GLN A 135 -7.40 4.93 -4.29
N ALA A 136 -7.74 4.06 -5.27
CA ALA A 136 -8.30 2.74 -5.05
C ALA A 136 -9.50 2.78 -4.08
N ARG A 137 -9.94 1.62 -3.59
CA ARG A 137 -11.03 1.48 -2.64
C ARG A 137 -10.71 0.41 -1.62
N SER A 138 -11.02 0.73 -0.36
CA SER A 138 -10.99 -0.20 0.76
C SER A 138 -12.29 -0.07 1.55
N HIS A 139 -12.55 -1.08 2.38
CA HIS A 139 -13.79 -1.23 3.14
C HIS A 139 -13.48 -1.59 4.59
N ASP A 140 -14.24 -1.04 5.52
CA ASP A 140 -14.14 -1.35 6.95
C ASP A 140 -15.09 -2.52 7.25
N ILE A 141 -14.55 -3.74 7.30
CA ILE A 141 -15.34 -4.98 7.38
C ILE A 141 -14.63 -6.00 8.29
N ALA A 142 -15.42 -6.83 8.98
CA ALA A 142 -14.98 -8.07 9.61
C ALA A 142 -15.48 -9.27 8.80
N ILE A 143 -14.58 -10.19 8.45
CA ILE A 143 -14.87 -11.43 7.73
C ILE A 143 -14.20 -12.60 8.45
N GLU A 144 -14.85 -13.77 8.40
CA GLU A 144 -14.36 -15.06 8.90
C GLU A 144 -13.87 -15.96 7.77
#